data_AF-A0A4Y2S7N6-F1
#
_entry.id   AF-A0A4Y2S7N6-F1
#
_cell.length_a   1.000
_cell.length_b   1.000
_cell.length_c   1.000
_cell.angle_alpha   90.00
_cell.angle_beta   90.00
_cell.angle_gamma   90.00
#
_symmetry.space_group_name_H-M   'P 1'
#
loop_
_entity.id
_entity.type
_entity.pdbx_description
1 polymer ?
#
loop_
_entity_poly.entity_id
_entity_poly.type
_entity_poly.pdbx_seq_one_letter_code
_entity_poly.pdbx_strand_id
1 'polypeptide(L)'
;MQSDENNLKNGPTIDWFLLHDNAPPHRALIVKTYLARHSVTTLEHPPYSPDLAPADFYMFPRLKMRWKGHRFVDSDEVIENATKQLKDLSKNEFQECFEQLYEHWKKCVDAGGKVL
;
A
#
# COMPACT_ATOMS: atom_id res chain seq x y z
N MET A 1 23.87 -16.35 40.03
CA MET A 1 23.38 -15.06 39.52
C MET A 1 22.79 -15.31 38.16
N GLN A 2 21.49 -15.59 38.16
CA GLN A 2 20.63 -15.63 36.97
C GLN A 2 20.15 -14.20 36.71
N SER A 3 19.88 -13.86 35.45
CA SER A 3 19.46 -12.55 34.88
C SER A 3 20.64 -11.60 34.66
N ASP A 4 20.99 -11.21 33.44
CA ASP A 4 20.31 -10.11 32.73
C ASP A 4 20.52 -10.11 31.19
N GLU A 5 20.61 -11.26 30.51
CA GLU A 5 20.66 -11.28 29.02
C GLU A 5 19.30 -11.53 28.33
N ASN A 6 18.22 -11.73 29.08
CA ASN A 6 16.92 -12.16 28.52
C ASN A 6 15.86 -11.06 28.33
N ASN A 7 16.22 -9.76 28.31
CA ASN A 7 15.20 -8.70 28.36
C ASN A 7 15.24 -7.62 27.26
N LEU A 8 15.76 -7.92 26.07
CA LEU A 8 15.66 -7.01 24.91
C LEU A 8 14.90 -7.59 23.71
N LYS A 9 13.89 -8.45 23.93
CA LYS A 9 13.06 -8.99 22.83
C LYS A 9 11.54 -8.93 23.00
N ASN A 10 11.03 -8.19 23.98
CA ASN A 10 9.58 -8.09 24.22
C ASN A 10 9.04 -6.68 23.95
N GLY A 11 9.43 -6.09 22.82
CA GLY A 11 8.62 -5.05 22.20
C GLY A 11 7.49 -5.70 21.39
N PRO A 12 6.34 -5.04 21.17
CA PRO A 12 5.33 -5.58 20.27
C PRO A 12 5.97 -5.83 18.91
N THR A 13 5.95 -7.08 18.45
CA THR A 13 6.28 -7.40 17.07
C THR A 13 5.21 -6.75 16.20
N ILE A 14 5.58 -5.66 15.53
CA ILE A 14 4.70 -5.04 14.54
C ILE A 14 4.70 -6.00 13.34
N ASP A 15 3.61 -6.75 13.21
CA ASP A 15 3.39 -7.60 12.05
C ASP A 15 3.02 -6.69 10.87
N TRP A 16 3.88 -6.66 9.86
CA TRP A 16 3.65 -5.90 8.63
C TRP A 16 2.88 -6.75 7.63
N PHE A 17 1.85 -6.13 7.03
CA PHE A 17 1.04 -6.75 5.99
C PHE A 17 1.29 -6.07 4.65
N LEU A 18 1.42 -6.86 3.60
CA LEU A 18 1.54 -6.38 2.23
C LEU A 18 0.18 -6.47 1.52
N LEU A 19 -0.33 -5.33 1.07
CA LEU A 19 -1.49 -5.24 0.19
C LEU A 19 -1.03 -4.90 -1.23
N HIS A 20 -1.28 -5.80 -2.18
CA HIS A 20 -1.00 -5.58 -3.60
C HIS A 20 -2.09 -6.25 -4.46
N ASP A 21 -2.22 -5.85 -5.71
CA ASP A 21 -3.20 -6.41 -6.64
C ASP A 21 -2.77 -7.81 -7.17
N ASN A 22 -3.67 -8.46 -7.90
CA ASN A 22 -3.46 -9.80 -8.44
C ASN A 22 -2.76 -9.83 -9.81
N ALA A 23 -2.02 -8.78 -10.18
CA ALA A 23 -1.29 -8.75 -11.44
C ALA A 23 -0.40 -10.01 -11.61
N PRO A 24 -0.24 -10.54 -12.84
CA PRO A 24 0.53 -11.76 -13.08
C PRO A 24 1.94 -11.77 -12.44
N PRO A 25 2.72 -10.66 -12.46
CA PRO A 25 4.01 -10.61 -11.78
C PRO A 25 3.90 -10.81 -10.26
N HIS A 26 2.88 -10.24 -9.61
CA HIS A 26 2.72 -10.35 -8.16
C HIS A 26 2.27 -11.75 -7.71
N ARG A 27 1.58 -12.50 -8.58
CA ARG A 27 1.17 -13.88 -8.31
C ARG A 27 2.19 -14.93 -8.76
N ALA A 28 3.28 -14.53 -9.41
CA ALA A 28 4.29 -15.45 -9.88
C ALA A 28 4.90 -16.25 -8.72
N LEU A 29 5.22 -17.53 -8.97
CA LEU A 29 5.77 -18.42 -7.95
C LEU A 29 7.05 -17.84 -7.31
N ILE A 30 7.93 -17.25 -8.13
CA ILE A 30 9.16 -16.62 -7.66
C ILE A 30 8.90 -15.52 -6.62
N VAL A 31 7.86 -14.70 -6.81
CA VAL A 31 7.48 -13.63 -5.88
C VAL A 31 6.87 -14.23 -4.61
N LYS A 32 5.94 -15.18 -4.73
CA LYS A 32 5.35 -15.86 -3.56
C LYS A 32 6.40 -16.56 -2.70
N THR A 33 7.35 -17.25 -3.34
CA THR A 33 8.47 -17.90 -2.64
C THR A 33 9.36 -16.89 -1.94
N TYR A 34 9.64 -15.74 -2.57
CA TYR A 34 10.39 -14.67 -1.94
C TYR A 34 9.68 -14.13 -0.70
N LEU A 35 8.40 -13.76 -0.81
CA LEU A 35 7.62 -13.22 0.31
C LEU A 35 7.54 -14.20 1.49
N ALA A 36 7.32 -15.49 1.21
CA ALA A 36 7.30 -16.53 2.25
C ALA A 36 8.66 -16.71 2.94
N ARG A 37 9.78 -16.68 2.18
CA ARG A 37 11.13 -16.77 2.75
C ARG A 37 11.47 -15.59 3.67
N HIS A 38 10.86 -14.43 3.43
CA HIS A 38 11.07 -13.21 4.20
C HIS A 38 9.95 -12.96 5.23
N SER A 39 9.08 -13.95 5.48
CA SER A 39 7.97 -13.84 6.44
C SER A 39 7.06 -12.63 6.20
N VAL A 40 6.85 -12.24 4.95
CA VAL A 40 5.95 -11.15 4.59
C VAL A 40 4.53 -11.71 4.40
N THR A 41 3.62 -11.30 5.28
CA THR A 41 2.20 -11.69 5.17
C THR A 41 1.50 -10.85 4.13
N THR A 42 0.94 -11.49 3.09
CA THR A 42 0.14 -10.81 2.07
C THR A 42 -1.34 -10.82 2.42
N LEU A 43 -2.02 -9.70 2.27
CA LEU A 43 -3.48 -9.63 2.33
C LEU A 43 -4.09 -10.10 1.02
N GLU A 44 -5.23 -10.78 1.12
CA GLU A 44 -6.01 -11.12 -0.06
C GLU A 44 -6.61 -9.86 -0.68
N HIS A 45 -6.44 -9.72 -2.00
CA HIS A 45 -7.02 -8.63 -2.76
C HIS A 45 -7.97 -9.24 -3.81
N PRO A 46 -9.24 -8.79 -3.89
CA PRO A 46 -10.16 -9.29 -4.91
C PRO A 46 -9.76 -8.82 -6.32
N PRO A 47 -10.01 -9.62 -7.38
CA PRO A 47 -9.79 -9.18 -8.75
C PRO A 47 -10.63 -7.95 -9.12
N TYR A 48 -10.06 -7.05 -9.92
CA TYR A 48 -10.75 -5.86 -10.46
C TYR A 48 -11.29 -4.89 -9.40
N SER A 49 -10.60 -4.75 -8.27
CA SER A 49 -11.02 -3.88 -7.15
C SER A 49 -10.05 -2.74 -6.89
N PRO A 50 -9.86 -1.80 -7.85
CA PRO A 50 -8.99 -0.64 -7.66
C PRO A 50 -9.47 0.28 -6.52
N ASP A 51 -10.76 0.25 -6.20
CA ASP A 51 -11.37 0.92 -5.04
C ASP A 51 -10.83 0.40 -3.70
N LEU A 52 -10.27 -0.82 -3.68
CA LEU A 52 -9.66 -1.45 -2.51
C LEU A 52 -8.13 -1.42 -2.53
N ALA A 53 -7.52 -0.66 -3.46
CA ALA A 53 -6.08 -0.49 -3.58
C ALA A 53 -5.69 0.98 -3.28
N PRO A 54 -5.01 1.27 -2.16
CA PRO A 54 -4.59 2.63 -1.79
C PRO A 54 -3.83 3.40 -2.87
N ALA A 55 -3.00 2.72 -3.66
CA ALA A 55 -2.30 3.33 -4.78
C ALA A 55 -3.27 3.90 -5.82
N ASP A 56 -4.34 3.16 -6.14
CA ASP A 56 -5.28 3.47 -7.20
C ASP A 56 -6.32 4.52 -6.81
N PHE A 57 -6.92 4.42 -5.61
CA PHE A 57 -7.95 5.37 -5.19
C PHE A 57 -7.42 6.62 -4.49
N TYR A 58 -6.18 6.59 -3.95
CA TYR A 58 -5.64 7.71 -3.15
C TYR A 58 -4.40 8.35 -3.78
N MET A 59 -3.32 7.58 -3.99
CA MET A 59 -2.02 8.15 -4.39
C MET A 59 -2.00 8.64 -5.84
N PHE A 60 -2.38 7.79 -6.79
CA PHE A 60 -2.35 8.15 -8.21
C PHE A 60 -3.29 9.31 -8.57
N PRO A 61 -4.52 9.41 -8.03
CA PRO A 61 -5.37 10.57 -8.28
C PRO A 61 -4.74 11.89 -7.85
N ARG A 62 -4.06 11.92 -6.68
CA ARG A 62 -3.35 13.12 -6.20
C ARG A 62 -2.20 13.52 -7.12
N LEU A 63 -1.39 12.57 -7.57
CA LEU A 63 -0.33 12.82 -8.56
C LEU A 63 -0.92 13.34 -9.88
N LYS A 64 -1.91 12.64 -10.43
CA LYS A 64 -2.58 13.01 -11.70
C LYS A 64 -3.21 14.39 -11.64
N MET A 65 -3.81 14.78 -10.51
CA MET A 65 -4.40 16.10 -10.33
C MET A 65 -3.35 17.20 -10.43
N ARG A 66 -2.18 17.01 -9.81
CA ARG A 66 -1.08 17.99 -9.87
C ARG A 66 -0.35 18.00 -11.21
N TRP A 67 -0.35 16.88 -11.93
CA TRP A 67 0.27 16.76 -13.25
C TRP A 67 -0.65 17.16 -14.40
N LYS A 68 -1.93 17.44 -14.12
CA LYS A 68 -2.90 17.76 -15.16
C LYS A 68 -2.45 18.98 -15.96
N GLY A 69 -2.29 18.79 -17.28
CA GLY A 69 -1.88 19.84 -18.21
C GLY A 69 -0.38 20.15 -18.19
N HIS A 70 0.41 19.44 -17.39
CA HIS A 70 1.86 19.58 -17.37
C HIS A 70 2.49 18.55 -18.31
N ARG A 71 3.46 18.99 -19.12
CA ARG A 71 4.25 18.14 -20.01
C ARG A 71 5.68 18.08 -19.48
N PHE A 72 6.06 16.90 -19.02
CA PHE A 72 7.43 16.62 -18.60
C PHE A 72 8.34 16.43 -19.81
N VAL A 73 9.61 16.79 -19.64
CA VAL A 73 10.67 16.68 -20.65
C VAL A 73 11.10 15.22 -20.82
N ASP A 74 11.29 14.51 -19.72
CA ASP A 74 11.75 13.13 -19.68
C ASP A 74 11.23 12.37 -18.45
N SER A 75 11.65 11.11 -18.29
CA SER A 75 11.27 10.28 -17.16
C SER A 75 11.88 10.73 -15.83
N ASP A 76 13.04 11.37 -15.86
CA ASP A 76 13.76 11.75 -14.63
C ASP A 76 13.01 12.90 -13.95
N GLU A 77 12.50 13.85 -14.75
CA GLU A 77 11.63 14.92 -14.25
C GLU A 77 10.33 14.36 -13.65
N VAL A 78 9.73 13.33 -14.27
CA VAL A 78 8.53 12.66 -13.72
C VAL A 78 8.84 12.02 -12.37
N ILE A 79 9.97 11.31 -12.25
CA ILE A 79 10.38 10.61 -11.03
C ILE A 79 10.68 11.62 -9.92
N GLU A 80 11.40 12.70 -10.22
CA GLU A 80 11.72 13.75 -9.25
C GLU A 80 10.44 14.40 -8.73
N ASN A 81 9.54 14.78 -9.64
CA ASN A 81 8.29 15.43 -9.31
C ASN A 81 7.37 14.50 -8.49
N ALA A 82 7.22 13.23 -8.89
CA ALA A 82 6.47 12.22 -8.14
C ALA A 82 7.04 12.06 -6.72
N THR A 83 8.36 11.92 -6.61
CA THR A 83 9.05 11.72 -5.35
C THR A 83 8.84 12.89 -4.41
N LYS A 84 9.01 14.13 -4.91
CA LYS A 84 8.75 15.34 -4.14
C LYS A 84 7.32 15.38 -3.62
N GLN A 85 6.37 15.11 -4.52
CA GLN A 85 4.94 15.12 -4.22
C GLN A 85 4.49 14.07 -3.20
N LEU A 86 5.07 12.87 -3.24
CA LEU A 86 4.76 11.80 -2.29
C LEU A 86 5.46 12.04 -0.94
N LYS A 87 6.66 12.62 -0.92
CA LYS A 87 7.35 13.01 0.31
C LYS A 87 6.68 14.16 1.05
N ASP A 88 5.93 14.98 0.33
CA ASP A 88 5.16 16.10 0.88
C ASP A 88 3.86 15.64 1.58
N LEU A 89 3.45 14.38 1.40
CA LEU A 89 2.31 13.84 2.13
C LEU A 89 2.59 13.83 3.63
N SER A 90 1.73 14.52 4.37
CA SER A 90 1.77 14.51 5.83
C SER A 90 1.39 13.15 6.39
N LYS A 91 1.78 12.89 7.64
CA LYS A 91 1.37 11.69 8.37
C LYS A 91 -0.17 11.56 8.42
N ASN A 92 -0.87 12.67 8.59
CA ASN A 92 -2.33 12.68 8.68
C ASN A 92 -2.97 12.29 7.34
N GLU A 93 -2.48 12.84 6.22
CA GLU A 93 -2.96 12.43 4.89
C GLU A 93 -2.71 10.94 4.63
N PHE A 94 -1.54 10.43 5.02
CA PHE A 94 -1.26 9.01 4.90
C PHE A 94 -2.19 8.16 5.78
N GLN A 95 -2.52 8.61 6.98
CA GLN A 95 -3.48 7.93 7.86
C GLN A 95 -4.92 7.96 7.29
N GLU A 96 -5.37 9.10 6.77
CA GLU A 96 -6.68 9.23 6.11
C GLU A 96 -6.85 8.22 4.96
N CYS A 97 -5.76 7.89 4.25
CA CYS A 97 -5.80 6.86 3.21
C CYS A 97 -6.22 5.48 3.76
N PHE A 98 -5.72 5.09 4.92
CA PHE A 98 -6.09 3.82 5.56
C PHE A 98 -7.49 3.86 6.17
N GLU A 99 -7.91 5.01 6.69
CA GLU A 99 -9.27 5.21 7.16
C GLU A 99 -10.27 5.06 6.00
N GLN A 100 -9.95 5.64 4.83
CA GLN A 100 -10.75 5.44 3.61
C GLN A 100 -10.75 3.99 3.12
N LEU A 101 -9.60 3.30 3.16
CA LEU A 101 -9.53 1.88 2.81
C LEU A 101 -10.48 1.05 3.68
N TYR A 102 -10.51 1.32 4.99
CA TYR A 102 -11.40 0.64 5.92
C TYR A 102 -12.89 0.90 5.60
N GLU A 103 -13.25 2.14 5.30
CA GLU A 103 -14.61 2.49 4.88
C GLU A 103 -14.98 1.88 3.52
N HIS A 104 -14.04 1.76 2.58
CA HIS A 104 -14.26 1.07 1.32
C HIS A 104 -14.51 -0.42 1.55
N TRP A 105 -13.74 -1.09 2.41
CA TRP A 105 -14.03 -2.49 2.75
C TRP A 105 -15.42 -2.68 3.35
N LYS A 106 -15.85 -1.82 4.29
CA LYS A 106 -17.22 -1.87 4.83
C LYS A 106 -18.27 -1.73 3.75
N LYS A 107 -18.15 -0.70 2.90
CA LYS A 107 -19.10 -0.47 1.82
C LYS A 107 -19.15 -1.64 0.84
N CYS A 108 -18.00 -2.25 0.53
CA CYS A 108 -17.94 -3.41 -0.36
C CYS A 108 -18.70 -4.60 0.25
N VAL A 109 -18.54 -4.85 1.55
CA VAL A 109 -19.31 -5.86 2.29
C VAL A 109 -20.81 -5.54 2.26
N ASP A 110 -21.20 -4.30 2.57
CA ASP A 110 -22.60 -3.86 2.58
C ASP A 110 -23.25 -3.97 1.19
N ALA A 111 -22.46 -3.76 0.13
CA ALA A 111 -22.89 -3.89 -1.26
C ALA A 111 -22.91 -5.35 -1.77
N GLY A 112 -22.55 -6.32 -0.94
CA GLY A 112 -22.49 -7.73 -1.32
C GLY A 112 -21.36 -8.05 -2.31
N GLY A 113 -20.22 -7.36 -2.19
CA GLY A 113 -19.04 -7.56 -3.04
C GLY A 113 -19.10 -6.87 -4.41
N LYS A 114 -20.05 -5.94 -4.61
CA LYS A 114 -20.13 -5.12 -5.83
C LYS A 114 -19.14 -3.95 -5.74
N VAL A 115 -18.68 -3.52 -6.92
CA VAL A 115 -17.82 -2.36 -7.09
C VAL A 115 -18.49 -1.12 -6.50
N LEU A 116 -17.70 -0.31 -5.77
CA LEU A 116 -18.11 0.95 -5.15
C LEU A 116 -18.12 2.14 -6.10
#